data_AF-A0A7S2F9V3-F1
#
_entry.id   AF-A0A7S2F9V3-F1
#
_cell.length_a   1.000
_cell.length_b   1.000
_cell.length_c   1.000
_cell.angle_alpha   90.00
_cell.angle_beta   90.00
_cell.angle_gamma   90.00
#
_symmetry.space_group_name_H-M   'P 1'
#
loop_
_entity.id
_entity.type
_entity.pdbx_description
1 polymer ?
#
loop_
_entity_poly.entity_id
_entity_poly.type
_entity_poly.pdbx_seq_one_letter_code
_entity_poly.pdbx_strand_id
1 'polypeptide(L)'
;LEAKAEQCKVQLSNASKLIGGLGGEEARWKDTVGHLNEAYTNLIGDVLVSAGTVSYLGPFTAAFRTDIVERFTNSLKSLNLPHTEGVDMQQTLADPVKLLSWQMCALPSDSLSTQNAIMMDKSRRWSLLIDPQGQANRYIKMMGRNKEVQESYGSAGLDLCKMTEKNFLRTLENGIRFGKWVLMENVGEELDASLEPILLQQK
;
A
#
# COMPACT_ATOMS: atom_id res chain seq x y z
N LEU A 1 41.56 -46.54 4.74
CA LEU A 1 41.45 -45.81 6.02
C LEU A 1 41.62 -44.30 5.81
N GLU A 2 42.62 -43.85 5.05
CA GLU A 2 42.82 -42.44 4.70
C GLU A 2 41.63 -41.77 4.01
N ALA A 3 40.99 -42.42 3.02
CA ALA A 3 39.81 -41.86 2.34
C ALA A 3 38.63 -41.56 3.30
N LYS A 4 38.45 -42.40 4.34
CA LYS A 4 37.42 -42.18 5.37
C LYS A 4 37.80 -41.03 6.32
N ALA A 5 39.09 -40.88 6.62
CA ALA A 5 39.59 -39.79 7.44
C ALA A 5 39.45 -38.43 6.73
N GLU A 6 39.78 -38.38 5.44
CA GLU A 6 39.63 -37.16 4.64
C GLU A 6 38.15 -36.77 4.46
N GLN A 7 37.28 -37.75 4.22
CA GLN A 7 35.83 -37.52 4.14
C GLN A 7 35.27 -36.98 5.47
N CYS A 8 35.72 -37.50 6.62
CA CYS A 8 35.34 -37.01 7.94
C CYS A 8 35.81 -35.56 8.16
N LYS A 9 37.03 -35.23 7.74
CA LYS A 9 37.60 -33.88 7.85
C LYS A 9 36.81 -32.85 7.03
N VAL A 10 36.40 -33.22 5.82
CA VAL A 10 35.53 -32.39 4.97
C VAL A 10 34.16 -32.20 5.61
N GLN A 11 33.55 -33.27 6.15
CA GLN A 11 32.26 -33.19 6.85
C GLN A 11 32.33 -32.29 8.09
N LEU A 12 33.39 -32.40 8.90
CA LEU A 12 33.63 -31.55 10.07
C LEU A 12 33.81 -30.08 9.67
N SER A 13 34.57 -29.80 8.60
CA SER A 13 34.75 -28.45 8.08
C SER A 13 33.43 -27.84 7.61
N ASN A 14 32.60 -28.61 6.90
CA ASN A 14 31.28 -28.17 6.45
C ASN A 14 30.32 -27.95 7.61
N ALA A 15 30.29 -28.86 8.59
CA ALA A 15 29.47 -28.72 9.79
C ALA A 15 29.86 -27.47 10.60
N SER A 16 31.17 -27.19 10.75
CA SER A 16 31.66 -25.99 11.43
C SER A 16 31.23 -24.71 10.71
N LYS A 17 31.34 -24.65 9.37
CA LYS A 17 30.83 -23.52 8.58
C LYS A 17 29.33 -23.34 8.73
N LEU A 18 28.57 -24.44 8.76
CA LEU A 18 27.12 -24.42 8.90
C LEU A 18 26.73 -23.90 10.30
N ILE A 19 27.35 -24.39 11.35
CA ILE A 19 27.14 -23.92 12.73
C ILE A 19 27.50 -22.44 12.86
N GLY A 20 28.62 -22.00 12.29
CA GLY A 20 29.00 -20.58 12.26
C GLY A 20 27.98 -19.70 11.54
N GLY A 21 27.47 -20.15 10.39
CA GLY A 21 26.39 -19.47 9.66
C GLY A 21 25.07 -19.43 10.42
N LEU A 22 24.71 -20.53 11.09
CA LEU A 22 23.51 -20.61 11.93
C LEU A 22 23.59 -19.71 13.16
N GLY A 23 24.76 -19.57 13.79
CA GLY A 23 24.92 -18.70 14.95
C GLY A 23 24.72 -17.21 14.62
N GLY A 24 25.19 -16.77 13.44
CA GLY A 24 24.92 -15.41 12.94
C GLY A 24 23.43 -15.19 12.65
N GLU A 25 22.77 -16.20 12.09
CA GLU A 25 21.34 -16.14 11.79
C GLU A 25 20.47 -16.17 13.07
N GLU A 26 20.87 -16.95 14.09
CA GLU A 26 20.22 -16.97 15.40
C GLU A 26 20.24 -15.59 16.06
N ALA A 27 21.39 -14.90 16.04
CA ALA A 27 21.50 -13.54 16.57
C ALA A 27 20.56 -12.58 15.82
N ARG A 28 20.55 -12.64 14.48
CA ARG A 28 19.66 -11.82 13.64
C ARG A 28 18.18 -12.08 13.92
N TRP A 29 17.79 -13.33 14.09
CA TRP A 29 16.41 -13.69 14.44
C TRP A 29 16.04 -13.19 15.83
N LYS A 30 16.96 -13.27 16.79
CA LYS A 30 16.74 -12.75 18.14
C LYS A 30 16.51 -11.24 18.14
N ASP A 31 17.30 -10.50 17.38
CA ASP A 31 17.12 -9.05 17.22
C ASP A 31 15.79 -8.73 16.52
N THR A 32 15.45 -9.48 15.46
CA THR A 32 14.16 -9.35 14.77
C THR A 32 12.98 -9.60 15.70
N VAL A 33 13.05 -10.63 16.55
CA VAL A 33 12.01 -10.92 17.56
C VAL A 33 11.88 -9.78 18.57
N GLY A 34 13.01 -9.17 18.99
CA GLY A 34 13.00 -7.98 19.84
C GLY A 34 12.22 -6.82 19.20
N HIS A 35 12.58 -6.46 17.96
CA HIS A 35 11.89 -5.41 17.21
C HIS A 35 10.41 -5.71 16.97
N LEU A 36 10.06 -6.96 16.68
CA LEU A 36 8.66 -7.36 16.49
C LEU A 36 7.84 -7.23 17.77
N ASN A 37 8.42 -7.52 18.94
CA ASN A 37 7.73 -7.35 20.22
C ASN A 37 7.47 -5.87 20.55
N GLU A 38 8.43 -4.99 20.24
CA GLU A 38 8.25 -3.53 20.37
C GLU A 38 7.15 -3.04 19.41
N ALA A 39 7.23 -3.43 18.14
CA ALA A 39 6.21 -3.09 17.14
C ALA A 39 4.82 -3.62 17.52
N TYR A 40 4.74 -4.83 18.08
CA TYR A 40 3.47 -5.40 18.55
C TYR A 40 2.86 -4.59 19.69
N THR A 41 3.70 -4.08 20.61
CA THR A 41 3.25 -3.24 21.73
C THR A 41 2.70 -1.90 21.22
N ASN A 42 3.36 -1.30 20.22
CA ASN A 42 3.00 -0.01 19.64
C ASN A 42 1.89 -0.08 18.57
N LEU A 43 1.56 -1.28 18.11
CA LEU A 43 0.67 -1.54 16.97
C LEU A 43 -0.66 -0.77 17.04
N ILE A 44 -1.26 -0.70 18.23
CA ILE A 44 -2.57 -0.09 18.42
C ILE A 44 -2.53 1.41 18.07
N GLY A 45 -1.54 2.14 18.56
CA GLY A 45 -1.37 3.56 18.27
C GLY A 45 -1.03 3.81 16.81
N ASP A 46 -0.11 3.02 16.25
CA ASP A 46 0.35 3.13 14.87
C ASP A 46 -0.80 2.91 13.87
N VAL A 47 -1.61 1.89 14.11
CA VAL A 47 -2.80 1.59 13.30
C VAL A 47 -3.87 2.67 13.45
N LEU A 48 -4.08 3.22 14.66
CA LEU A 48 -5.07 4.27 14.88
C LEU A 48 -4.77 5.52 14.04
N VAL A 49 -3.53 6.01 14.09
CA VAL A 49 -3.10 7.20 13.34
C VAL A 49 -3.17 6.93 11.84
N SER A 50 -2.69 5.75 11.40
CA SER A 50 -2.69 5.37 10.00
C SER A 50 -4.10 5.22 9.44
N ALA A 51 -5.00 4.55 10.17
CA ALA A 51 -6.40 4.39 9.78
C ALA A 51 -7.15 5.73 9.76
N GLY A 52 -6.91 6.60 10.74
CA GLY A 52 -7.44 7.97 10.76
C GLY A 52 -6.97 8.77 9.55
N THR A 53 -5.68 8.65 9.21
CA THR A 53 -5.08 9.31 8.04
C THR A 53 -5.73 8.85 6.74
N VAL A 54 -5.82 7.54 6.50
CA VAL A 54 -6.48 6.99 5.29
C VAL A 54 -7.95 7.38 5.21
N SER A 55 -8.67 7.38 6.34
CA SER A 55 -10.12 7.58 6.36
C SER A 55 -10.55 9.03 6.20
N TYR A 56 -9.79 9.97 6.76
CA TYR A 56 -10.22 11.38 6.86
C TYR A 56 -9.32 12.35 6.10
N LEU A 57 -8.04 12.03 5.92
CA LEU A 57 -7.05 13.03 5.49
C LEU A 57 -6.78 13.04 3.97
N GLY A 58 -7.38 12.12 3.22
CA GLY A 58 -7.26 12.03 1.76
C GLY A 58 -7.52 13.34 1.00
N PRO A 59 -8.58 14.11 1.29
CA PRO A 59 -8.88 15.35 0.57
C PRO A 59 -7.96 16.54 0.88
N PHE A 60 -7.15 16.46 1.94
CA PHE A 60 -6.39 17.60 2.44
C PHE A 60 -4.95 17.66 1.91
N THR A 61 -4.34 18.84 2.00
CA THR A 61 -2.96 19.10 1.58
C THR A 61 -1.94 18.45 2.52
N ALA A 62 -0.74 18.17 2.02
CA ALA A 62 0.34 17.54 2.79
C ALA A 62 0.59 18.24 4.14
N ALA A 63 0.69 19.58 4.14
CA ALA A 63 0.93 20.35 5.35
C ALA A 63 -0.19 20.19 6.40
N PHE A 64 -1.45 20.17 5.95
CA PHE A 64 -2.58 19.94 6.86
C PHE A 64 -2.58 18.52 7.40
N ARG A 65 -2.24 17.52 6.58
CA ARG A 65 -2.11 16.13 7.05
C ARG A 65 -1.07 16.02 8.17
N THR A 66 0.09 16.64 8.01
CA THR A 66 1.15 16.66 9.03
C THR A 66 0.67 17.26 10.35
N ASP A 67 -0.01 18.42 10.32
CA ASP A 67 -0.57 19.06 11.53
C ASP A 67 -1.58 18.14 12.24
N ILE A 68 -2.48 17.49 11.50
CA ILE A 68 -3.45 16.56 12.12
C ILE A 68 -2.77 15.31 12.69
N VAL A 69 -1.79 14.73 12.00
CA VAL A 69 -1.03 13.57 12.48
C VAL A 69 -0.26 13.92 13.77
N GLU A 70 0.31 15.12 13.85
CA GLU A 70 0.96 15.61 15.06
C GLU A 70 -0.03 15.74 16.23
N ARG A 71 -1.23 16.27 15.98
CA ARG A 71 -2.30 16.34 16.99
C ARG A 71 -2.77 14.97 17.44
N PHE A 72 -2.86 13.99 16.54
CA PHE A 72 -3.16 12.61 16.92
C PHE A 72 -2.06 12.03 17.80
N THR A 73 -0.79 12.20 17.43
CA THR A 73 0.36 11.74 18.23
C THR A 73 0.38 12.38 19.62
N ASN A 74 0.10 13.68 19.72
CA ASN A 74 0.01 14.38 21.01
C ASN A 74 -1.15 13.87 21.88
N SER A 75 -2.27 13.48 21.25
CA SER A 75 -3.41 12.88 21.95
C SER A 75 -3.11 11.45 22.42
N LEU A 76 -2.35 10.66 21.64
CA LEU A 76 -1.88 9.35 22.07
C LEU A 76 -0.98 9.45 23.31
N LYS A 77 -0.08 10.44 23.33
CA LYS A 77 0.78 10.73 24.49
C LYS A 77 -0.04 11.10 25.73
N SER A 78 -1.03 11.97 25.60
CA SER A 78 -1.85 12.37 26.76
C SER A 78 -2.70 11.23 27.32
N LEU A 79 -3.07 10.27 26.48
CA LEU A 79 -3.82 9.07 26.85
C LEU A 79 -2.92 7.89 27.29
N ASN A 80 -1.59 8.07 27.31
CA ASN A 80 -0.61 7.00 27.58
C ASN A 80 -0.79 5.75 26.71
N LEU A 81 -1.17 5.94 25.44
CA LEU A 81 -1.29 4.83 24.50
C LEU A 81 0.08 4.52 23.88
N PRO A 82 0.50 3.24 23.85
CA PRO A 82 1.76 2.85 23.21
C PRO A 82 1.68 3.09 21.71
N HIS A 83 2.71 3.72 21.18
CA HIS A 83 2.86 4.07 19.78
C HIS A 83 4.33 4.29 19.45
N THR A 84 4.69 4.13 18.19
CA THR A 84 6.02 4.41 17.69
C THR A 84 6.27 5.92 17.69
N GLU A 85 7.48 6.35 18.06
CA GLU A 85 7.82 7.77 17.96
C GLU A 85 7.86 8.21 16.49
N GLY A 86 7.12 9.27 16.15
CA GLY A 86 7.05 9.75 14.79
C GLY A 86 6.26 8.85 13.84
N VAL A 87 5.20 8.18 14.34
CA VAL A 87 4.27 7.38 13.53
C VAL A 87 3.92 8.06 12.21
N ASP A 88 4.12 7.32 11.13
CA ASP A 88 3.72 7.70 9.80
C ASP A 88 3.00 6.55 9.10
N MET A 89 1.98 6.91 8.32
CA MET A 89 1.17 5.97 7.56
C MET A 89 2.03 5.15 6.58
N GLN A 90 3.10 5.72 6.01
CA GLN A 90 3.98 4.97 5.10
C GLN A 90 4.72 3.87 5.87
N GLN A 91 5.22 4.15 7.06
CA GLN A 91 5.91 3.14 7.87
C GLN A 91 4.98 2.00 8.29
N THR A 92 3.73 2.31 8.61
CA THR A 92 2.77 1.30 9.10
C THR A 92 2.08 0.51 7.98
N LEU A 93 1.76 1.14 6.84
CA LEU A 93 0.90 0.54 5.80
C LEU A 93 1.61 0.26 4.47
N ALA A 94 2.82 0.81 4.24
CA ALA A 94 3.51 0.58 2.98
C ALA A 94 4.04 -0.85 2.89
N ASP A 95 3.80 -1.47 1.74
CA ASP A 95 4.48 -2.69 1.34
C ASP A 95 5.61 -2.30 0.36
N PRO A 96 6.89 -2.52 0.70
CA PRO A 96 8.01 -2.16 -0.16
C PRO A 96 7.93 -2.76 -1.56
N VAL A 97 7.39 -3.99 -1.69
CA VAL A 97 7.27 -4.67 -2.98
C VAL A 97 6.19 -4.01 -3.83
N LYS A 98 5.04 -3.66 -3.24
CA LYS A 98 4.00 -2.90 -3.92
C LYS A 98 4.46 -1.48 -4.28
N LEU A 99 5.21 -0.82 -3.41
CA LEU A 99 5.70 0.52 -3.68
C LEU A 99 6.62 0.54 -4.91
N LEU A 100 7.52 -0.43 -5.01
CA LEU A 100 8.37 -0.60 -6.18
C LEU A 100 7.54 -0.87 -7.44
N SER A 101 6.51 -1.71 -7.36
CA SER A 101 5.65 -1.98 -8.51
C SER A 101 4.86 -0.74 -8.96
N TRP A 102 4.41 0.09 -8.02
CA TRP A 102 3.78 1.38 -8.33
C TRP A 102 4.75 2.36 -8.98
N GLN A 103 5.99 2.44 -8.50
CA GLN A 103 7.03 3.28 -9.09
C GLN A 103 7.37 2.85 -10.52
N MET A 104 7.43 1.54 -10.80
CA MET A 104 7.56 1.01 -12.16
C MET A 104 6.38 1.40 -13.06
N CYS A 105 5.20 1.60 -12.47
CA CYS A 105 4.00 2.10 -13.15
C CYS A 105 3.93 3.63 -13.21
N ALA A 106 5.07 4.33 -13.10
CA ALA A 106 5.17 5.79 -13.16
C ALA A 106 4.54 6.55 -11.98
N LEU A 107 4.38 5.91 -10.81
CA LEU A 107 4.14 6.65 -9.56
C LEU A 107 5.42 7.45 -9.21
N PRO A 108 5.33 8.77 -8.96
CA PRO A 108 6.44 9.54 -8.45
C PRO A 108 6.95 9.01 -7.09
N SER A 109 8.25 9.13 -6.85
CA SER A 109 8.90 8.63 -5.62
C SER A 109 8.80 9.56 -4.42
N ASP A 110 8.10 10.69 -4.55
CA ASP A 110 7.91 11.62 -3.44
C ASP A 110 6.94 11.07 -2.38
N SER A 111 7.05 11.60 -1.16
CA SER A 111 6.25 11.13 -0.03
C SER A 111 4.76 11.38 -0.24
N LEU A 112 4.35 12.51 -0.84
CA LEU A 112 2.93 12.81 -1.05
C LEU A 112 2.29 11.84 -2.04
N SER A 113 2.94 11.56 -3.16
CA SER A 113 2.49 10.57 -4.15
C SER A 113 2.40 9.17 -3.55
N THR A 114 3.39 8.79 -2.74
CA THR A 114 3.39 7.50 -2.02
C THR A 114 2.25 7.42 -1.01
N GLN A 115 1.99 8.49 -0.23
CA GLN A 115 0.85 8.54 0.69
C GLN A 115 -0.48 8.41 -0.07
N ASN A 116 -0.64 9.12 -1.19
CA ASN A 116 -1.86 9.06 -2.00
C ASN A 116 -2.08 7.66 -2.60
N ALA A 117 -1.02 6.99 -3.04
CA ALA A 117 -1.10 5.61 -3.54
C ALA A 117 -1.52 4.62 -2.43
N ILE A 118 -0.95 4.76 -1.22
CA ILE A 118 -1.35 3.96 -0.06
C ILE A 118 -2.81 4.21 0.30
N MET A 119 -3.25 5.47 0.33
CA MET A 119 -4.65 5.82 0.59
C MET A 119 -5.57 5.19 -0.45
N MET A 120 -5.18 5.18 -1.72
CA MET A 120 -5.96 4.56 -2.79
C MET A 120 -6.01 3.02 -2.65
N ASP A 121 -4.90 2.35 -2.32
CA ASP A 121 -4.83 0.89 -2.11
C ASP A 121 -5.62 0.43 -0.87
N LYS A 122 -5.64 1.25 0.20
CA LYS A 122 -6.26 0.89 1.49
C LYS A 122 -7.68 1.45 1.65
N SER A 123 -8.08 2.43 0.86
CA SER A 123 -9.42 3.03 0.95
C SER A 123 -10.48 2.03 0.51
N ARG A 124 -11.55 1.96 1.29
CA ARG A 124 -12.76 1.21 0.91
C ARG A 124 -13.66 2.00 -0.03
N ARG A 125 -13.55 3.33 -0.04
CA ARG A 125 -14.30 4.21 -0.95
C ARG A 125 -13.55 4.37 -2.26
N TRP A 126 -14.29 4.47 -3.35
CA TRP A 126 -13.73 4.80 -4.65
C TRP A 126 -13.04 6.17 -4.60
N SER A 127 -11.79 6.24 -5.02
CA SER A 127 -10.96 7.43 -4.87
C SER A 127 -11.19 8.41 -6.02
N LEU A 128 -11.57 9.64 -5.69
CA LEU A 128 -11.57 10.77 -6.63
C LEU A 128 -10.17 11.40 -6.65
N LEU A 129 -9.60 11.55 -7.85
CA LEU A 129 -8.25 12.06 -8.04
C LEU A 129 -8.30 13.48 -8.61
N ILE A 130 -7.78 14.45 -7.85
CA ILE A 130 -7.60 15.82 -8.29
C ILE A 130 -6.17 15.92 -8.87
N ASP A 131 -6.07 15.87 -10.19
CA ASP A 131 -4.78 15.71 -10.89
C ASP A 131 -4.63 16.72 -12.05
N PRO A 132 -4.18 17.96 -11.76
CA PRO A 132 -3.99 18.98 -12.80
C PRO A 132 -2.82 18.64 -13.75
N GLN A 133 -1.93 17.72 -13.37
CA GLN A 133 -0.72 17.39 -14.13
C GLN A 133 -0.86 16.08 -14.93
N GLY A 134 -1.95 15.32 -14.74
CA GLY A 134 -2.18 14.03 -15.40
C GLY A 134 -1.26 12.89 -14.91
N GLN A 135 -0.56 13.08 -13.79
CA GLN A 135 0.37 12.08 -13.27
C GLN A 135 -0.35 10.84 -12.71
N ALA A 136 -1.40 11.05 -11.91
CA ALA A 136 -2.22 9.98 -11.35
C ALA A 136 -2.96 9.22 -12.47
N ASN A 137 -3.44 9.95 -13.48
CA ASN A 137 -4.06 9.35 -14.66
C ASN A 137 -3.10 8.42 -15.41
N ARG A 138 -1.87 8.88 -15.66
CA ARG A 138 -0.82 8.06 -16.29
C ARG A 138 -0.48 6.84 -15.44
N TYR A 139 -0.34 7.02 -14.13
CA TYR A 139 -0.04 5.94 -13.19
C TYR A 139 -1.09 4.82 -13.24
N ILE A 140 -2.38 5.15 -13.16
CA ILE A 140 -3.46 4.14 -13.19
C ILE A 140 -3.53 3.43 -14.54
N LYS A 141 -3.33 4.16 -15.65
CA LYS A 141 -3.27 3.56 -16.98
C LYS A 141 -2.10 2.59 -17.14
N MET A 142 -0.94 2.90 -16.54
CA MET A 142 0.21 2.00 -16.56
C MET A 142 -0.04 0.76 -15.69
N MET A 143 -0.63 0.92 -14.50
CA MET A 143 -1.05 -0.22 -13.69
C MET A 143 -2.03 -1.12 -14.45
N GLY A 144 -3.03 -0.53 -15.10
CA GLY A 144 -4.01 -1.24 -15.91
C GLY A 144 -3.48 -1.80 -17.23
N ARG A 145 -2.20 -1.63 -17.56
CA ARG A 145 -1.53 -2.30 -18.69
C ARG A 145 -0.56 -3.39 -18.22
N ASN A 146 -0.12 -3.32 -16.97
CA ASN A 146 0.78 -4.29 -16.39
C ASN A 146 -0.02 -5.53 -15.94
N LYS A 147 0.21 -6.66 -16.61
CA LYS A 147 -0.50 -7.91 -16.33
C LYS A 147 -0.23 -8.46 -14.92
N GLU A 148 1.00 -8.34 -14.44
CA GLU A 148 1.36 -8.82 -13.09
C GLU A 148 0.61 -8.03 -12.02
N VAL A 149 0.50 -6.71 -12.23
CA VAL A 149 -0.29 -5.85 -11.34
C VAL A 149 -1.78 -6.22 -11.45
N GLN A 150 -2.34 -6.33 -12.65
CA GLN A 150 -3.74 -6.75 -12.81
C GLN A 150 -4.05 -8.07 -12.09
N GLU A 151 -3.21 -9.09 -12.27
CA GLU A 151 -3.34 -10.38 -11.61
C GLU A 151 -3.27 -10.26 -10.09
N SER A 152 -2.36 -9.44 -9.55
CA SER A 152 -2.22 -9.22 -8.11
C SER A 152 -3.46 -8.59 -7.45
N TYR A 153 -4.26 -7.85 -8.22
CA TYR A 153 -5.52 -7.26 -7.77
C TYR A 153 -6.77 -7.99 -8.30
N GLY A 154 -6.60 -9.13 -9.00
CA GLY A 154 -7.71 -9.90 -9.57
C GLY A 154 -8.50 -9.18 -10.66
N SER A 155 -7.88 -8.23 -11.36
CA SER A 155 -8.53 -7.44 -12.41
C SER A 155 -8.41 -8.09 -13.78
N ALA A 156 -9.52 -8.16 -14.52
CA ALA A 156 -9.53 -8.70 -15.88
C ALA A 156 -9.15 -7.68 -16.97
N GLY A 157 -8.81 -6.44 -16.59
CA GLY A 157 -8.45 -5.38 -17.52
C GLY A 157 -8.74 -3.98 -17.00
N LEU A 158 -8.55 -2.98 -17.87
CA LEU A 158 -8.89 -1.58 -17.61
C LEU A 158 -9.76 -1.04 -18.74
N ASP A 159 -10.95 -0.56 -18.41
CA ASP A 159 -11.83 0.16 -19.32
C ASP A 159 -11.78 1.67 -18.98
N LEU A 160 -11.69 2.51 -20.01
CA LEU A 160 -11.70 3.97 -19.88
C LEU A 160 -13.07 4.51 -20.28
N CYS A 161 -13.57 5.50 -19.54
CA CYS A 161 -14.82 6.18 -19.89
C CYS A 161 -14.81 7.65 -19.48
N LYS A 162 -15.71 8.44 -20.05
CA LYS A 162 -15.99 9.83 -19.66
C LYS A 162 -17.48 10.01 -19.45
N MET A 163 -17.89 10.82 -18.48
CA MET A 163 -19.33 11.05 -18.23
C MET A 163 -20.05 11.69 -19.42
N THR A 164 -19.33 12.42 -20.27
CA THR A 164 -19.87 13.02 -21.49
C THR A 164 -20.25 12.01 -22.58
N GLU A 165 -19.77 10.76 -22.48
CA GLU A 165 -20.05 9.73 -23.48
C GLU A 165 -21.40 9.07 -23.23
N LYS A 166 -22.28 9.03 -24.25
CA LYS A 166 -23.62 8.44 -24.14
C LYS A 166 -23.65 6.99 -23.62
N ASN A 167 -22.54 6.26 -23.77
CA ASN A 167 -22.43 4.85 -23.42
C ASN A 167 -21.66 4.59 -22.11
N PHE A 168 -21.33 5.62 -21.31
CA PHE A 168 -20.48 5.44 -20.12
C PHE A 168 -21.08 4.43 -19.12
N LEU A 169 -22.40 4.46 -18.91
CA LEU A 169 -23.11 3.51 -18.04
C LEU A 169 -22.94 2.07 -18.51
N ARG A 170 -22.95 1.83 -19.82
CA ARG A 170 -22.74 0.49 -20.39
C ARG A 170 -21.30 0.02 -20.19
N THR A 171 -20.32 0.91 -20.32
CA THR A 171 -18.91 0.60 -20.03
C THR A 171 -18.73 0.26 -18.56
N LEU A 172 -19.38 1.01 -17.66
CA LEU A 172 -19.33 0.76 -16.22
C LEU A 172 -20.00 -0.58 -15.86
N GLU A 173 -21.16 -0.88 -16.42
CA GLU A 173 -21.85 -2.17 -16.23
C GLU A 173 -20.98 -3.34 -16.67
N ASN A 174 -20.36 -3.24 -17.85
CA ASN A 174 -19.42 -4.26 -18.34
C ASN A 174 -18.21 -4.40 -17.41
N GLY A 175 -17.65 -3.28 -16.93
CA GLY A 175 -16.53 -3.30 -16.00
C GLY A 175 -16.86 -4.06 -14.72
N ILE A 176 -18.02 -3.81 -14.14
CA ILE A 176 -18.52 -4.53 -12.95
C ILE A 176 -18.74 -6.01 -13.27
N ARG A 177 -19.43 -6.33 -14.37
CA ARG A 177 -19.78 -7.70 -14.75
C ARG A 177 -18.55 -8.59 -14.99
N PHE A 178 -17.51 -8.02 -15.60
CA PHE A 178 -16.30 -8.75 -15.96
C PHE A 178 -15.14 -8.59 -14.95
N GLY A 179 -15.36 -7.87 -13.85
CA GLY A 179 -14.30 -7.63 -12.86
C GLY A 179 -13.12 -6.84 -13.41
N LYS A 180 -13.39 -5.87 -14.29
CA LYS A 180 -12.36 -4.95 -14.81
C LYS A 180 -12.33 -3.67 -14.00
N TRP A 181 -11.17 -3.05 -13.97
CA TRP A 181 -11.04 -1.68 -13.48
C TRP A 181 -11.70 -0.71 -14.46
N VAL A 182 -12.34 0.32 -13.91
CA VAL A 182 -12.94 1.40 -14.70
C VAL A 182 -12.31 2.71 -14.24
N LEU A 183 -11.61 3.39 -15.15
CA LEU A 183 -11.11 4.74 -14.92
C LEU A 183 -12.02 5.73 -15.65
N MET A 184 -12.72 6.53 -14.86
CA MET A 184 -13.53 7.64 -15.37
C MET A 184 -12.70 8.91 -15.42
N GLU A 185 -12.57 9.49 -16.60
CA GLU A 185 -11.78 10.71 -16.81
C GLU A 185 -12.68 11.95 -16.90
N ASN A 186 -12.09 13.10 -16.57
CA ASN A 186 -12.75 14.41 -16.68
C ASN A 186 -14.08 14.50 -15.90
N VAL A 187 -14.08 13.95 -14.69
CA VAL A 187 -15.20 14.10 -13.76
C VAL A 187 -15.32 15.57 -13.39
N GLY A 188 -16.52 16.15 -13.60
CA GLY A 188 -16.82 17.53 -13.27
C GLY A 188 -17.19 17.70 -11.79
N GLU A 189 -17.71 18.89 -11.46
CA GLU A 189 -18.25 19.16 -10.11
C GLU A 189 -19.57 18.44 -9.85
N GLU A 190 -20.30 18.11 -10.92
CA GLU A 190 -21.56 17.39 -10.87
C GLU A 190 -21.37 15.92 -11.29
N LEU A 191 -22.01 15.02 -10.54
CA LEU A 191 -22.07 13.59 -10.81
C LEU A 191 -23.51 13.19 -11.16
N ASP A 192 -23.65 12.29 -12.12
CA ASP A 192 -24.93 11.67 -12.46
C ASP A 192 -25.41 10.80 -11.28
N ALA A 193 -26.65 11.01 -10.83
CA ALA A 193 -27.28 10.30 -9.72
C ALA A 193 -27.31 8.77 -9.92
N SER A 194 -27.26 8.29 -11.17
CA SER A 194 -27.16 6.86 -11.48
C SER A 194 -25.89 6.18 -10.94
N LEU A 195 -24.84 6.94 -10.60
CA LEU A 195 -23.61 6.42 -9.99
C LEU A 195 -23.72 6.18 -8.49
N GLU A 196 -24.70 6.78 -7.82
CA GLU A 196 -24.82 6.77 -6.35
C GLU A 196 -24.87 5.34 -5.75
N PRO A 197 -25.65 4.37 -6.30
CA PRO A 197 -25.67 3.01 -5.77
C PRO A 197 -24.30 2.33 -5.81
N ILE A 198 -23.51 2.61 -6.86
CA ILE A 198 -22.18 2.03 -7.06
C ILE A 198 -21.16 2.69 -6.13
N LEU A 199 -21.23 4.01 -5.99
CA LEU A 199 -20.31 4.77 -5.14
C LEU A 199 -20.53 4.46 -3.65
N LEU A 200 -21.79 4.28 -3.24
CA LEU A 200 -22.16 3.89 -1.88
C LEU A 200 -22.02 2.38 -1.61
N GLN A 201 -21.69 1.58 -2.64
CA GLN A 201 -21.61 0.11 -2.53
C GLN A 201 -22.89 -0.51 -1.95
N GLN A 202 -24.05 0.02 -2.35
CA GLN A 202 -25.34 -0.52 -1.94
C GLN A 202 -25.51 -1.91 -2.54
N LYS A 203 -25.86 -2.87 -1.68
CA LYS A 203 -26.14 -4.26 -2.07
C LYS A 203 -27.59 -4.44 -2.47
#